data_AF-A0A8J2L7I9-F1
#
_entry.id   AF-A0A8J2L7I9-F1
#
_cell.length_a   1.000
_cell.length_b   1.000
_cell.length_c   1.000
_cell.angle_alpha   90.00
_cell.angle_beta   90.00
_cell.angle_gamma   90.00
#
_symmetry.space_group_name_H-M   'P 1'
#
loop_
_entity.id
_entity.type
_entity.pdbx_description
1 polymer ?
#
loop_
_entity_poly.entity_id
_entity_poly.type
_entity_poly.pdbx_seq_one_letter_code
_entity_poly.pdbx_strand_id
1 'polypeptide(L)'
;MLTYIFGVGILVIFLGAIIYARWYYGVLESMGIPVVPTTMFLGSVPDLHKQVIHEMDIKYFKKYGPIYGVYEGRNPILYVCDPDLIKNITIKDFEHFKDRRNMDFGDKYFNEIFDFLKYDKWKIVRSQLIPAFSPARLTPLKTGLDIVLNDFVRSLEQKCGPSGRAKIDIR
;
A
#
# COMPACT_ATOMS: atom_id res chain seq x y z
N MET A 1 38.22 -32.90 9.68
CA MET A 1 37.51 -32.61 10.95
C MET A 1 37.00 -31.17 10.97
N LEU A 2 37.86 -30.16 10.80
CA LEU A 2 37.46 -28.75 10.80
C LEU A 2 36.44 -28.39 9.69
N THR A 3 36.64 -28.89 8.47
CA THR A 3 35.72 -28.72 7.33
C THR A 3 34.33 -29.31 7.57
N TYR A 4 34.26 -30.43 8.29
CA TYR A 4 33.00 -31.08 8.66
C TYR A 4 32.23 -30.24 9.69
N ILE A 5 32.93 -29.69 10.69
CA ILE A 5 32.33 -28.80 11.70
C ILE A 5 31.79 -27.52 11.03
N PHE A 6 32.56 -26.92 10.11
CA PHE A 6 32.08 -25.77 9.34
C PHE A 6 30.87 -26.12 8.45
N GLY A 7 30.87 -27.27 7.79
CA GLY A 7 29.75 -27.73 6.98
C GLY A 7 28.46 -27.93 7.78
N VAL A 8 28.56 -28.56 8.95
CA VAL A 8 27.42 -28.73 9.88
C VAL A 8 26.94 -27.37 10.40
N GLY A 9 27.85 -26.46 10.75
CA GLY A 9 27.51 -25.10 11.17
C GLY A 9 26.70 -24.33 10.13
N ILE A 10 27.14 -24.36 8.87
CA ILE A 10 26.43 -23.73 7.75
C ILE A 10 25.04 -24.34 7.56
N LEU A 11 24.93 -25.68 7.64
CA LEU A 11 23.64 -26.37 7.50
C LEU A 11 22.67 -25.96 8.62
N VAL A 12 23.12 -25.88 9.87
CA VAL A 12 22.27 -25.46 11.00
C VAL A 12 21.81 -24.02 10.82
N ILE A 13 22.70 -23.11 10.41
CA ILE A 13 22.34 -21.71 10.12
C ILE A 13 21.32 -21.65 8.98
N PHE A 14 21.51 -22.43 7.93
CA PHE A 14 20.61 -22.48 6.78
C PHE A 14 19.22 -23.01 7.15
N LEU A 15 19.14 -24.10 7.91
CA LEU A 15 17.89 -24.64 8.42
C LEU A 15 17.20 -23.67 9.39
N GLY A 16 17.97 -23.05 10.29
CA GLY A 16 17.48 -22.01 11.18
C GLY A 16 16.88 -20.82 10.42
N ALA A 17 17.54 -20.39 9.35
CA ALA A 17 17.03 -19.33 8.47
C ALA A 17 15.73 -19.73 7.75
N ILE A 18 15.62 -20.97 7.27
CA ILE A 18 14.37 -21.48 6.66
C ILE A 18 13.23 -21.48 7.69
N ILE A 19 13.47 -22.02 8.88
CA ILE A 19 12.46 -22.09 9.95
C ILE A 19 12.01 -20.67 10.32
N TYR A 20 12.96 -19.76 10.51
CA TYR A 20 12.67 -18.37 10.83
C TYR A 20 11.87 -17.66 9.73
N ALA A 21 12.25 -17.83 8.46
CA ALA A 21 11.56 -17.21 7.34
C ALA A 21 10.13 -17.74 7.17
N ARG A 22 9.89 -19.03 7.48
CA ARG A 22 8.61 -19.71 7.28
C ARG A 22 7.75 -19.82 8.53
N TRP A 23 8.19 -19.26 9.66
CA TRP A 23 7.52 -19.41 10.96
C TRP A 23 6.01 -19.09 10.95
N TYR A 24 5.60 -18.09 10.14
CA TYR A 24 4.21 -17.63 10.05
C TYR A 24 3.44 -18.20 8.85
N TYR A 25 4.05 -19.02 8.01
CA TYR A 25 3.38 -19.61 6.86
C TYR A 25 2.39 -20.68 7.32
N GLY A 26 1.22 -20.75 6.71
CA GLY A 26 0.13 -21.64 7.13
C GLY A 26 -0.91 -20.98 8.04
N VAL A 27 -0.62 -19.80 8.61
CA VAL A 27 -1.58 -19.07 9.46
C VAL A 27 -2.83 -18.68 8.67
N LEU A 28 -2.69 -18.16 7.45
CA LEU A 28 -3.84 -17.74 6.65
C LEU A 28 -4.62 -18.97 6.11
N GLU A 29 -3.91 -20.00 5.71
CA GLU A 29 -4.47 -21.26 5.24
C GLU A 29 -5.25 -21.99 6.35
N SER A 30 -4.75 -21.98 7.59
CA SER A 30 -5.47 -22.56 8.74
C SER A 30 -6.77 -21.83 9.09
N MET A 31 -6.91 -20.57 8.67
CA MET A 31 -8.15 -19.80 8.75
C MET A 31 -9.08 -20.04 7.54
N GLY A 32 -8.72 -20.92 6.62
CA GLY A 32 -9.50 -21.20 5.40
C GLY A 32 -9.38 -20.13 4.32
N ILE A 33 -8.40 -19.23 4.41
CA ILE A 33 -8.21 -18.14 3.45
C ILE A 33 -7.44 -18.68 2.24
N PRO A 34 -7.90 -18.44 1.00
CA PRO A 34 -7.13 -18.75 -0.20
C PRO A 34 -5.83 -17.93 -0.24
N VAL A 35 -4.68 -18.59 -0.33
CA VAL A 35 -3.36 -17.94 -0.30
C VAL A 35 -2.67 -17.99 -1.66
N VAL A 36 -2.06 -16.86 -2.04
CA VAL A 36 -1.15 -16.80 -3.20
C VAL A 36 0.11 -17.63 -2.90
N PRO A 37 0.48 -18.62 -3.75
CA PRO A 37 1.60 -19.51 -3.49
C PRO A 37 2.89 -18.79 -3.09
N THR A 38 3.49 -19.21 -1.99
CA THR A 38 4.74 -18.65 -1.47
C THR A 38 5.95 -19.31 -2.11
N THR A 39 6.98 -18.52 -2.40
CA THR A 39 8.33 -19.04 -2.61
C THR A 39 8.92 -19.60 -1.32
N MET A 40 10.11 -20.22 -1.41
CA MET A 40 10.75 -20.82 -0.23
C MET A 40 11.11 -19.79 0.85
N PHE A 41 11.52 -18.56 0.46
CA PHE A 41 12.05 -17.54 1.37
C PHE A 41 11.42 -16.14 1.25
N LEU A 42 10.93 -15.75 0.08
CA LEU A 42 10.56 -14.36 -0.23
C LEU A 42 9.04 -14.11 -0.17
N GLY A 43 8.27 -15.08 0.32
CA GLY A 43 6.82 -14.99 0.36
C GLY A 43 6.17 -15.16 -1.01
N SER A 44 4.94 -14.68 -1.12
CA SER A 44 4.06 -14.83 -2.28
C SER A 44 4.39 -13.87 -3.43
N VAL A 45 5.05 -12.74 -3.13
CA VAL A 45 5.30 -11.65 -4.10
C VAL A 45 6.79 -11.24 -4.14
N PRO A 46 7.71 -12.16 -4.50
CA PRO A 46 9.16 -11.89 -4.54
C PRO A 46 9.54 -10.77 -5.52
N ASP A 47 8.79 -10.64 -6.61
CA ASP A 47 9.04 -9.71 -7.70
C ASP A 47 8.11 -8.49 -7.67
N LEU A 48 7.59 -8.13 -6.49
CA LEU A 48 6.65 -7.00 -6.34
C LEU A 48 7.19 -5.71 -6.98
N HIS A 49 8.49 -5.46 -6.85
CA HIS A 49 9.18 -4.29 -7.41
C HIS A 49 9.23 -4.25 -8.95
N LYS A 50 8.95 -5.36 -9.63
CA LYS A 50 8.95 -5.46 -11.10
C LYS A 50 7.55 -5.36 -11.69
N GLN A 51 6.51 -5.39 -10.86
CA GLN A 51 5.12 -5.45 -11.29
C GLN A 51 4.37 -4.18 -10.93
N VAL A 52 3.38 -3.87 -11.75
CA VAL A 52 2.42 -2.81 -11.45
C VAL A 52 1.43 -3.35 -10.42
N ILE A 53 1.45 -2.79 -9.21
CA ILE A 53 0.72 -3.32 -8.05
C ILE A 53 -0.77 -3.49 -8.33
N HIS A 54 -1.43 -2.49 -8.93
CA HIS A 54 -2.87 -2.56 -9.19
C HIS A 54 -3.26 -3.66 -10.18
N GLU A 55 -2.40 -3.98 -11.17
CA GLU A 55 -2.66 -5.08 -12.11
C GLU A 55 -2.56 -6.43 -11.42
N MET A 56 -1.58 -6.58 -10.52
CA MET A 56 -1.40 -7.75 -9.68
C MET A 56 -2.60 -7.95 -8.76
N ASP A 57 -3.08 -6.90 -8.11
CA ASP A 57 -4.26 -6.96 -7.22
C ASP A 57 -5.51 -7.43 -7.99
N ILE A 58 -5.76 -6.86 -9.18
CA ILE A 58 -6.88 -7.29 -10.04
C ILE A 58 -6.74 -8.76 -10.44
N LYS A 59 -5.52 -9.20 -10.79
CA LYS A 59 -5.24 -10.59 -11.16
C LYS A 59 -5.50 -11.55 -10.00
N TYR A 60 -5.08 -11.20 -8.78
CA TYR A 60 -5.29 -12.04 -7.61
C TYR A 60 -6.73 -12.05 -7.15
N PHE A 61 -7.41 -10.91 -7.15
CA PHE A 61 -8.85 -10.85 -6.90
C PHE A 61 -9.63 -11.77 -7.85
N LYS A 62 -9.34 -11.73 -9.15
CA LYS A 62 -9.99 -12.61 -10.14
C LYS A 62 -9.71 -14.09 -9.92
N LYS A 63 -8.55 -14.44 -9.37
CA LYS A 63 -8.11 -15.83 -9.19
C LYS A 63 -8.52 -16.44 -7.85
N TYR A 64 -8.43 -15.68 -6.77
CA TYR A 64 -8.62 -16.17 -5.40
C TYR A 64 -9.91 -15.65 -4.77
N GLY A 65 -10.57 -14.68 -5.39
CA GLY A 65 -11.83 -14.11 -4.94
C GLY A 65 -11.66 -12.82 -4.13
N PRO A 66 -12.74 -12.35 -3.48
CA PRO A 66 -12.77 -11.07 -2.79
C PRO A 66 -11.98 -11.04 -1.48
N ILE A 67 -11.56 -12.19 -0.97
CA ILE A 67 -10.74 -12.31 0.23
C ILE A 67 -9.62 -13.30 -0.08
N TYR A 68 -8.38 -12.85 0.02
CA TYR A 68 -7.22 -13.70 -0.21
C TYR A 68 -6.02 -13.28 0.62
N GLY A 69 -5.13 -14.23 0.85
CA GLY A 69 -3.92 -14.08 1.64
C GLY A 69 -2.67 -13.96 0.78
N VAL A 70 -1.73 -13.15 1.23
CA VAL A 70 -0.39 -13.00 0.64
C VAL A 70 0.61 -13.01 1.80
N TYR A 71 1.76 -13.65 1.61
CA TYR A 71 2.88 -13.48 2.52
C TYR A 71 3.89 -12.51 1.92
N GLU A 72 4.08 -11.35 2.55
CA GLU A 72 5.16 -10.41 2.19
C GLU A 72 6.39 -10.70 3.06
N GLY A 73 7.39 -11.37 2.47
CA GLY A 73 8.46 -11.99 3.25
C GLY A 73 7.87 -13.02 4.20
N ARG A 74 7.91 -12.74 5.51
CA ARG A 74 7.30 -13.58 6.55
C ARG A 74 5.93 -13.10 7.04
N ASN A 75 5.51 -11.89 6.67
CA ASN A 75 4.34 -11.26 7.27
C ASN A 75 3.06 -11.74 6.54
N PRO A 76 2.07 -12.30 7.26
CA PRO A 76 0.77 -12.60 6.67
C PRO A 76 0.01 -11.30 6.39
N ILE A 77 -0.43 -11.11 5.15
CA ILE A 77 -1.23 -9.98 4.70
C ILE A 77 -2.55 -10.50 4.16
N LEU A 78 -3.65 -9.96 4.69
CA LEU A 78 -5.00 -10.26 4.23
C LEU A 78 -5.49 -9.14 3.30
N TYR A 79 -5.87 -9.50 2.08
CA TYR A 79 -6.54 -8.61 1.15
C TYR A 79 -8.05 -8.78 1.28
N VAL A 80 -8.76 -7.66 1.45
CA VAL A 80 -10.20 -7.61 1.65
C VAL A 80 -10.81 -6.68 0.60
N CYS A 81 -11.59 -7.25 -0.31
CA CYS A 81 -12.31 -6.56 -1.37
C CYS A 81 -13.83 -6.68 -1.23
N ASP A 82 -14.30 -7.17 -0.08
CA ASP A 82 -15.72 -7.22 0.27
C ASP A 82 -16.17 -5.89 0.90
N PRO A 83 -17.18 -5.18 0.36
CA PRO A 83 -17.59 -3.87 0.85
C PRO A 83 -18.09 -3.87 2.30
N ASP A 84 -18.77 -4.93 2.74
CA ASP A 84 -19.31 -5.01 4.09
C ASP A 84 -18.19 -5.23 5.12
N LEU A 85 -17.20 -6.06 4.78
CA LEU A 85 -16.00 -6.23 5.61
C LEU A 85 -15.14 -4.97 5.63
N ILE A 86 -14.94 -4.30 4.48
CA ILE A 86 -14.24 -3.01 4.43
C ILE A 86 -14.93 -2.02 5.37
N LYS A 87 -16.26 -1.90 5.29
CA LYS A 87 -17.04 -1.02 6.17
C LYS A 87 -16.87 -1.38 7.65
N ASN A 88 -16.86 -2.67 7.98
CA ASN A 88 -16.62 -3.11 9.36
C ASN A 88 -15.21 -2.68 9.82
N ILE A 89 -14.17 -3.00 9.05
CA ILE A 89 -12.77 -2.67 9.35
C ILE A 89 -12.55 -1.16 9.49
N THR A 90 -13.07 -0.35 8.55
CA THR A 90 -12.76 1.08 8.47
C THR A 90 -13.69 1.95 9.32
N ILE A 91 -14.84 1.43 9.77
CA ILE A 91 -15.85 2.21 10.51
C ILE A 91 -16.24 1.54 11.83
N LYS A 92 -16.83 0.33 11.77
CA LYS A 92 -17.43 -0.27 12.98
C LYS A 92 -16.38 -0.72 14.00
N ASP A 93 -15.35 -1.40 13.51
CA ASP A 93 -14.29 -2.02 14.30
C ASP A 93 -12.99 -1.22 14.21
N PHE A 94 -13.08 0.07 13.83
CA PHE A 94 -11.94 0.94 13.57
C PHE A 94 -10.93 0.97 14.73
N GLU A 95 -11.38 0.83 15.98
CA GLU A 95 -10.52 0.79 17.16
C GLU A 95 -9.48 -0.34 17.13
N HIS A 96 -9.72 -1.43 16.39
CA HIS A 96 -8.76 -2.52 16.19
C HIS A 96 -7.79 -2.26 15.01
N PHE A 97 -8.14 -1.35 14.10
CA PHE A 97 -7.45 -1.10 12.82
C PHE A 97 -6.97 0.35 12.68
N LYS A 98 -6.66 1.00 13.81
CA LYS A 98 -6.32 2.44 13.86
C LYS A 98 -5.02 2.80 13.17
N ASP A 99 -4.04 1.90 13.23
CA ASP A 99 -2.72 2.11 12.65
C ASP A 99 -2.64 1.59 11.21
N ARG A 100 -1.99 2.38 10.36
CA ARG A 100 -1.58 1.94 9.02
C ARG A 100 -0.34 1.05 9.10
N ARG A 101 0.01 0.45 7.95
CA ARG A 101 1.25 -0.32 7.78
C ARG A 101 2.44 0.45 8.36
N ASN A 102 3.18 -0.20 9.26
CA ASN A 102 4.40 0.38 9.80
C ASN A 102 5.48 0.37 8.72
N MET A 103 5.95 1.54 8.31
CA MET A 103 7.05 1.69 7.38
C MET A 103 8.14 2.51 8.06
N ASP A 104 9.37 2.02 8.00
CA ASP A 104 10.55 2.73 8.47
C ASP A 104 11.43 3.02 7.26
N PHE A 105 11.55 4.31 6.94
CA PHE A 105 12.34 4.80 5.82
C PHE A 105 13.80 5.06 6.21
N GLY A 106 14.20 4.79 7.45
CA GLY A 106 15.55 5.08 7.95
C GLY A 106 15.84 6.57 8.11
N ASP A 107 14.83 7.43 7.92
CA ASP A 107 14.91 8.88 8.06
C ASP A 107 13.84 9.40 9.01
N LYS A 108 14.28 10.23 9.96
CA LYS A 108 13.42 10.76 11.02
C LYS A 108 12.27 11.61 10.47
N TYR A 109 12.46 12.35 9.38
CA TYR A 109 11.44 13.25 8.85
C TYR A 109 10.45 12.52 7.95
N PHE A 110 10.92 11.59 7.11
CA PHE A 110 10.04 10.76 6.28
C PHE A 110 9.10 9.91 7.13
N ASN A 111 9.58 9.37 8.24
CA ASN A 111 8.77 8.62 9.20
C ASN A 111 7.72 9.48 9.94
N GLU A 112 7.83 10.82 9.86
CA GLU A 112 6.96 11.78 10.53
C GLU A 112 5.99 12.48 9.57
N ILE A 113 5.93 12.04 8.30
CA ILE A 113 4.92 12.48 7.33
C ILE A 113 3.54 12.00 7.77
N PHE A 114 2.52 12.84 7.56
CA PHE A 114 1.14 12.61 7.99
C PHE A 114 0.60 11.20 7.70
N ASP A 115 0.92 10.64 6.53
CA ASP A 115 0.43 9.32 6.11
C ASP A 115 1.06 8.12 6.84
N PHE A 116 2.20 8.32 7.51
CA PHE A 116 2.96 7.28 8.22
C PHE A 116 2.93 7.44 9.74
N LEU A 117 2.26 8.48 10.24
CA LEU A 117 2.07 8.69 11.68
C LEU A 117 1.24 7.56 12.30
N LYS A 118 1.66 7.14 13.51
CA LYS A 118 0.83 6.31 14.38
C LYS A 118 -0.42 7.05 14.82
N TYR A 119 -1.48 6.30 15.10
CA TYR A 119 -2.83 6.82 15.30
C TYR A 119 -2.90 8.00 16.28
N ASP A 120 -2.28 7.91 17.45
CA ASP A 120 -2.39 8.96 18.48
C ASP A 120 -1.82 10.29 18.00
N LYS A 121 -0.68 10.25 17.31
CA LYS A 121 -0.05 11.45 16.73
C LYS A 121 -0.80 11.92 15.48
N TRP A 122 -1.20 10.98 14.62
CA TRP A 122 -2.03 11.27 13.44
C TRP A 122 -3.33 11.98 13.83
N LYS A 123 -3.99 11.55 14.91
CA LYS A 123 -5.26 12.12 15.41
C LYS A 123 -5.08 13.59 15.81
N ILE A 124 -3.98 13.92 16.48
CA ILE A 124 -3.64 15.29 16.88
C ILE A 124 -3.36 16.15 15.64
N VAL A 125 -2.50 15.68 14.74
CA VAL A 125 -2.16 16.45 13.53
C VAL A 125 -3.40 16.62 12.63
N ARG A 126 -4.22 15.58 12.49
CA ARG A 126 -5.48 15.62 11.73
C ARG A 126 -6.44 16.65 12.30
N SER A 127 -6.63 16.71 13.61
CA SER A 127 -7.55 17.68 14.22
C SER A 127 -7.13 19.12 13.98
N GLN A 128 -5.82 19.38 13.87
CA GLN A 128 -5.26 20.68 13.52
C GLN A 128 -5.36 21.00 12.02
N LEU A 129 -5.26 19.98 11.14
CA LEU A 129 -5.33 20.16 9.69
C LEU A 129 -6.76 20.30 9.15
N ILE A 130 -7.74 19.59 9.73
CA ILE A 130 -9.14 19.59 9.25
C ILE A 130 -9.72 21.00 9.04
N PRO A 131 -9.53 21.99 9.95
CA PRO A 131 -10.06 23.33 9.78
C PRO A 131 -9.60 24.05 8.50
N ALA A 132 -8.40 23.73 8.01
CA ALA A 132 -7.85 24.30 6.77
C ALA A 132 -8.65 23.87 5.52
N PHE A 133 -9.36 22.74 5.60
CA PHE A 133 -10.20 22.20 4.53
C PHE A 133 -11.69 22.49 4.74
N SER A 134 -12.04 23.41 5.64
CA SER A 134 -13.42 23.84 5.82
C SER A 134 -13.95 24.62 4.60
N PRO A 135 -15.27 24.60 4.32
CA PRO A 135 -15.85 25.36 3.21
C PRO A 135 -15.48 26.85 3.23
N ALA A 136 -15.39 27.46 4.42
CA ALA A 136 -14.99 28.86 4.60
C ALA A 136 -13.54 29.15 4.14
N ARG A 137 -12.65 28.15 4.25
CA ARG A 137 -11.26 28.25 3.78
C ARG A 137 -11.10 27.87 2.31
N LEU A 138 -11.93 26.95 1.81
CA LEU A 138 -11.89 26.52 0.41
C LEU A 138 -12.57 27.52 -0.54
N THR A 139 -13.63 28.20 -0.10
CA THR A 139 -14.39 29.12 -0.97
C THR A 139 -13.53 30.23 -1.58
N PRO A 140 -12.65 30.92 -0.82
CA PRO A 140 -11.76 31.92 -1.40
C PRO A 140 -10.75 31.36 -2.43
N LEU A 141 -10.36 30.09 -2.30
CA LEU A 141 -9.44 29.44 -3.26
C LEU A 141 -10.09 29.27 -4.64
N LYS A 142 -11.43 29.23 -4.70
CA LYS A 142 -12.18 29.11 -5.95
C LYS A 142 -11.76 30.17 -6.97
N THR A 143 -11.62 31.43 -6.55
CA THR A 143 -11.25 32.51 -7.47
C THR A 143 -9.88 32.29 -8.10
N GLY A 144 -8.89 31.86 -7.31
CA GLY A 144 -7.55 31.54 -7.83
C GLY A 144 -7.58 30.33 -8.76
N LEU A 145 -8.38 29.32 -8.42
CA LEU A 145 -8.57 28.14 -9.26
C LEU A 145 -9.23 28.49 -10.60
N ASP A 146 -10.26 29.35 -10.59
CA ASP A 146 -10.97 29.79 -11.80
C ASP A 146 -10.02 30.51 -12.77
N ILE A 147 -9.08 31.31 -12.27
CA ILE A 147 -8.06 31.97 -13.11
C ILE A 147 -7.18 30.92 -13.80
N VAL A 148 -6.60 29.99 -13.03
CA VAL A 148 -5.71 28.94 -13.57
C VAL A 148 -6.45 28.05 -14.56
N LEU A 149 -7.71 27.70 -14.26
CA LEU A 149 -8.54 26.90 -15.16
C LEU A 149 -8.84 27.63 -16.46
N ASN A 150 -9.19 28.92 -16.40
CA ASN A 150 -9.45 29.72 -17.61
C ASN A 150 -8.20 29.84 -18.48
N ASP A 151 -7.03 30.06 -17.88
CA ASP A 151 -5.77 30.13 -18.61
C ASP A 151 -5.38 28.78 -19.23
N PHE A 152 -5.65 27.67 -18.51
CA PHE A 152 -5.50 26.33 -19.05
C PHE A 152 -6.42 26.07 -20.25
N VAL A 153 -7.70 26.43 -20.15
CA VAL A 153 -8.69 26.30 -21.23
C VAL A 153 -8.26 27.11 -22.45
N ARG A 154 -7.89 28.38 -22.28
CA ARG A 154 -7.38 29.22 -23.38
C ARG A 154 -6.15 28.61 -24.05
N SER A 155 -5.22 28.08 -23.25
CA SER A 155 -4.02 27.42 -23.76
C SER A 155 -4.36 26.17 -24.58
N LEU A 156 -5.41 25.43 -24.19
CA LEU A 156 -5.91 24.29 -24.95
C LEU A 156 -6.59 24.72 -26.25
N GLU A 157 -7.46 25.74 -26.21
CA GLU A 157 -8.14 26.28 -27.39
C GLU A 157 -7.14 26.75 -28.45
N GLN A 158 -6.10 27.47 -28.02
CA GLN A 158 -5.02 27.91 -28.89
C GLN A 158 -4.29 26.74 -29.56
N LYS A 159 -4.03 25.65 -28.81
CA LYS A 159 -3.37 24.46 -29.34
C LYS A 159 -4.26 23.62 -30.27
N CYS A 160 -5.57 23.61 -30.05
CA CYS A 160 -6.52 22.89 -30.91
C CYS A 160 -6.70 23.56 -32.28
N GLY A 161 -6.60 24.89 -32.34
CA GLY A 161 -6.83 25.66 -33.54
C GLY A 161 -8.23 25.40 -34.17
N PRO A 162 -8.42 25.70 -35.47
CA PRO A 162 -9.70 25.51 -36.16
C PRO A 162 -10.13 24.04 -36.29
N SER A 163 -9.20 23.10 -36.11
CA SER A 163 -9.44 21.67 -36.28
C SER A 163 -10.21 21.03 -35.11
N GLY A 164 -10.31 21.74 -33.97
CA GLY A 164 -10.89 21.22 -32.73
C GLY A 164 -10.08 20.07 -32.11
N ARG A 165 -8.86 19.79 -32.59
CA ARG A 165 -8.02 18.68 -32.12
C ARG A 165 -6.63 19.17 -31.79
N ALA A 166 -6.18 18.94 -30.56
CA ALA A 166 -4.79 19.12 -30.15
C ALA A 166 -4.16 17.77 -29.83
N LYS A 167 -2.92 17.55 -30.28
CA LYS A 167 -2.10 16.46 -29.78
C LYS A 167 -1.40 16.95 -28.52
N ILE A 168 -1.79 16.41 -27.37
CA ILE A 168 -1.16 16.71 -26.09
C ILE A 168 -0.23 15.55 -25.75
N ASP A 169 1.06 15.83 -25.57
CA ASP A 169 2.01 14.87 -25.04
C ASP A 169 1.80 14.80 -23.51
N ILE A 170 1.04 13.79 -23.07
CA ILE A 170 0.86 13.48 -21.65
C ILE A 170 1.94 12.46 -21.32
N ARG A 171 3.13 12.94 -20.95
CA ARG A 171 4.20 12.10 -20.40
C ARG A 171 3.89 11.71 -18.98
#